data_AF-A0A504YLR0-F1
#
_entry.id   AF-A0A504YLR0-F1
#
_cell.length_a   1.000
_cell.length_b   1.000
_cell.length_c   1.000
_cell.angle_alpha   90.00
_cell.angle_beta   90.00
_cell.angle_gamma   90.00
#
_symmetry.space_group_name_H-M   'P 1'
#
loop_
_entity.id
_entity.type
_entity.pdbx_description
1 polymer ?
#
loop_
_entity_poly.entity_id
_entity_poly.type
_entity_poly.pdbx_seq_one_letter_code
_entity_poly.pdbx_strand_id
1 'polypeptide(L)'
;MAGYVPSTRIPIVNVCQELQNYRGHEINDEVDVIIPPYLFDRRILRAIEFKNMKYVQGYLRRCPRNIERYFFLETVSSVSPMIRSIIVSNLLGYAFLYRSIPCVKYLLDLAADPFQPAYFIDWASYNENQRKITLYEAPNVILISGSIHDRYRKECIDMLSLLRAIDVELHLPVALRRQQFEPPSEPLSSSLRFNDTWECWEKEIEKRGGDDLAQSKSFMRELKTVYRANKFERLNAPS
;
A
#
# COMPACT_ATOMS: atom_id res chain seq x y z
N MET A 1 5.64 30.37 22.03
CA MET A 1 5.64 29.27 21.04
C MET A 1 5.82 27.97 21.81
N ALA A 2 4.73 27.24 22.06
CA ALA A 2 4.79 26.01 22.84
C ALA A 2 5.49 24.92 22.01
N GLY A 3 6.68 24.50 22.45
CA GLY A 3 7.41 23.38 21.91
C GLY A 3 6.62 22.10 22.18
N TYR A 4 5.80 21.69 21.21
CA TYR A 4 5.18 20.38 21.24
C TYR A 4 6.28 19.32 21.08
N VAL A 5 6.64 18.66 22.18
CA VAL A 5 7.45 17.45 22.16
C VAL A 5 6.54 16.35 21.63
N PRO A 6 6.78 15.83 20.42
CA PRO A 6 5.95 14.77 19.91
C PRO A 6 6.16 13.54 20.79
N SER A 7 5.04 12.98 21.23
CA SER A 7 4.95 11.60 21.69
C SER A 7 5.50 10.69 20.58
N THR A 8 6.79 10.42 20.64
CA THR A 8 7.39 9.22 20.04
C THR A 8 6.94 8.06 20.91
N ARG A 9 5.67 7.67 20.80
CA ARG A 9 5.31 6.29 21.11
C ARG A 9 6.13 5.45 20.13
N ILE A 10 7.27 4.96 20.62
CA ILE A 10 7.86 3.71 20.13
C ILE A 10 6.65 2.77 20.00
N PRO A 11 6.45 2.12 18.85
CA PRO A 11 5.33 1.20 18.70
C PRO A 11 5.36 0.25 19.90
N ILE A 12 4.19 -0.01 20.46
CA ILE A 12 4.05 -0.91 21.60
C ILE A 12 4.59 -2.32 21.27
N VAL A 13 4.82 -2.59 19.98
CA VAL A 13 5.21 -3.87 19.40
C VAL A 13 6.20 -3.66 18.25
N ASN A 14 7.38 -4.27 18.30
CA ASN A 14 8.20 -4.46 17.10
C ASN A 14 7.57 -5.60 16.29
N VAL A 15 6.73 -5.25 15.32
CA VAL A 15 5.93 -6.23 14.55
C VAL A 15 6.82 -7.25 13.86
N CYS A 16 8.00 -6.88 13.36
CA CYS A 16 8.97 -7.85 12.83
C CYS A 16 9.40 -8.88 13.88
N GLN A 17 9.72 -8.43 15.10
CA GLN A 17 10.15 -9.30 16.18
C GLN A 17 9.03 -10.21 16.67
N GLU A 18 7.80 -9.68 16.75
CA GLU A 18 6.66 -10.51 17.07
C GLU A 18 6.48 -11.58 16.00
N LEU A 19 6.32 -11.22 14.72
CA LEU A 19 6.15 -12.18 13.63
C LEU A 19 7.25 -13.25 13.58
N GLN A 20 8.50 -12.90 13.91
CA GLN A 20 9.60 -13.86 14.03
C GLN A 20 9.36 -14.87 15.16
N ASN A 21 8.88 -14.42 16.32
CA ASN A 21 8.52 -15.31 17.43
C ASN A 21 7.34 -16.25 17.09
N TYR A 22 6.43 -15.83 16.22
CA TYR A 22 5.27 -16.63 15.82
C TYR A 22 5.57 -17.75 14.82
N ARG A 23 6.60 -17.61 13.99
CA ARG A 23 6.85 -18.56 12.90
C ARG A 23 7.11 -19.97 13.38
N GLY A 24 7.98 -20.17 14.37
CA GLY A 24 8.29 -21.52 14.89
C GLY A 24 8.88 -22.51 13.86
N HIS A 25 9.22 -22.08 12.64
CA HIS A 25 9.83 -22.87 11.57
C HIS A 25 10.96 -22.10 10.86
N GLU A 26 11.80 -22.81 10.09
CA GLU A 26 12.82 -22.21 9.22
C GLU A 26 12.17 -21.42 8.07
N ILE A 27 12.74 -20.26 7.74
CA ILE A 27 12.18 -19.37 6.71
C ILE A 27 12.31 -20.01 5.32
N ASN A 28 11.18 -20.12 4.62
CA ASN A 28 11.14 -20.44 3.21
C ASN A 28 10.98 -19.14 2.40
N ASP A 29 12.09 -18.65 1.85
CA ASP A 29 12.15 -17.39 1.10
C ASP A 29 11.22 -17.35 -0.13
N GLU A 30 10.76 -18.49 -0.65
CA GLU A 30 9.87 -18.53 -1.82
C GLU A 30 8.42 -18.18 -1.48
N VAL A 31 7.95 -18.53 -0.28
CA VAL A 31 6.53 -18.45 0.10
C VAL A 31 6.27 -17.60 1.33
N ASP A 32 7.26 -17.45 2.21
CA ASP A 32 7.10 -16.67 3.43
C ASP A 32 7.33 -15.19 3.16
N VAL A 33 6.54 -14.36 3.83
CA VAL A 33 6.61 -12.90 3.69
C VAL A 33 7.64 -12.36 4.66
N ILE A 34 8.79 -11.88 4.19
CA ILE A 34 9.81 -11.28 5.06
C ILE A 34 9.69 -9.77 5.03
N ILE A 35 9.32 -9.17 6.18
CA ILE A 35 9.18 -7.72 6.27
C ILE A 35 10.58 -7.08 6.40
N PRO A 36 10.94 -6.14 5.52
CA PRO A 36 12.23 -5.48 5.55
C PRO A 36 12.34 -4.50 6.71
N PRO A 37 13.56 -4.07 7.08
CA PRO A 37 13.76 -2.99 8.04
C PRO A 37 13.02 -1.71 7.61
N TYR A 38 12.23 -1.16 8.52
CA TYR A 38 11.41 0.03 8.28
C TYR A 38 11.73 1.18 9.24
N LEU A 39 11.28 2.38 8.88
CA LEU A 39 11.41 3.60 9.65
C LEU A 39 10.06 4.03 10.24
N PHE A 40 10.10 4.60 11.44
CA PHE A 40 8.97 5.28 12.07
C PHE A 40 9.09 6.78 11.88
N ASP A 41 8.55 7.29 10.79
CA ASP A 41 8.51 8.73 10.52
C ASP A 41 7.11 9.17 10.13
N ARG A 42 6.26 9.40 11.12
CA ARG A 42 4.88 9.86 10.87
C ARG A 42 4.84 11.26 10.25
N ARG A 43 5.90 12.07 10.34
CA ARG A 43 5.88 13.45 9.83
C ARG A 43 5.98 13.45 8.32
N ILE A 44 6.85 12.64 7.73
CA ILE A 44 6.93 12.52 6.27
C ILE A 44 5.63 11.91 5.70
N LEU A 45 5.04 10.92 6.37
CA LEU A 45 3.77 10.33 5.94
C LEU A 45 2.61 11.35 5.99
N ARG A 46 2.49 12.12 7.08
CA ARG A 46 1.51 13.22 7.16
C ARG A 46 1.78 14.30 6.12
N ALA A 47 3.04 14.62 5.84
CA ALA A 47 3.37 15.58 4.80
C ALA A 47 2.91 15.11 3.41
N ILE A 48 3.01 13.82 3.10
CA ILE A 48 2.47 13.23 1.87
C ILE A 48 0.94 13.33 1.86
N GLU A 49 0.27 12.92 2.94
CA GLU A 49 -1.19 12.98 3.09
C GLU A 49 -1.74 14.40 2.87
N PHE A 50 -1.11 15.40 3.48
CA PHE A 50 -1.49 16.81 3.33
C PHE A 50 -0.85 17.51 2.11
N LYS A 51 -0.19 16.76 1.22
CA LYS A 51 0.42 17.30 -0.02
C LYS A 51 1.44 18.42 0.24
N ASN A 52 2.12 18.40 1.39
CA ASN A 52 3.13 19.39 1.78
C ASN A 52 4.48 19.11 1.07
N MET A 53 4.55 19.51 -0.19
CA MET A 53 5.71 19.27 -1.06
C MET A 53 7.00 19.89 -0.52
N LYS A 54 6.93 21.05 0.13
CA LYS A 54 8.11 21.72 0.70
C LYS A 54 8.80 20.83 1.74
N TYR A 55 8.02 20.15 2.58
CA TYR A 55 8.55 19.22 3.55
C TYR A 55 9.11 17.97 2.88
N VAL A 56 8.36 17.35 1.97
CA VAL A 56 8.77 16.11 1.26
C VAL A 56 10.07 16.31 0.48
N GLN A 57 10.17 17.39 -0.29
CA GLN A 57 11.38 17.74 -1.05
C GLN A 57 12.56 18.03 -0.11
N GLY A 58 12.34 18.80 0.97
CA GLY A 58 13.38 19.09 1.95
C GLY A 58 13.89 17.84 2.66
N TYR A 59 12.99 16.89 2.95
CA TYR A 59 13.31 15.61 3.56
C TYR A 59 14.18 14.74 2.64
N LEU A 60 13.76 14.54 1.39
CA LEU A 60 14.48 13.71 0.42
C LEU A 60 15.80 14.33 -0.04
N ARG A 61 15.92 15.66 -0.05
CA ARG A 61 17.23 16.31 -0.27
C ARG A 61 18.24 16.01 0.84
N ARG A 62 17.78 15.89 2.09
CA ARG A 62 18.64 15.56 3.24
C ARG A 62 18.95 14.07 3.32
N CYS A 63 17.97 13.24 2.96
CA CYS A 63 18.08 11.79 3.01
C CYS A 63 17.65 11.15 1.67
N PRO A 64 18.46 11.25 0.59
CA PRO A 64 18.06 10.76 -0.73
C PRO A 64 17.77 9.26 -0.77
N ARG A 65 18.52 8.47 0.02
CA ARG A 65 18.31 7.01 0.14
C ARG A 65 16.93 6.63 0.69
N ASN A 66 16.17 7.57 1.24
CA ASN A 66 14.84 7.29 1.77
C ASN A 66 13.77 7.10 0.67
N ILE A 67 14.11 7.29 -0.60
CA ILE A 67 13.23 6.96 -1.73
C ILE A 67 12.86 5.46 -1.71
N GLU A 68 13.85 4.59 -1.45
CA GLU A 68 13.69 3.12 -1.46
C GLU A 68 13.43 2.54 -0.06
N ARG A 69 13.52 3.38 0.99
CA ARG A 69 13.32 2.91 2.38
C ARG A 69 11.86 2.64 2.67
N TYR A 70 11.63 1.66 3.53
CA TYR A 70 10.32 1.31 4.05
C TYR A 70 9.96 2.18 5.26
N PHE A 71 8.71 2.59 5.32
CA PHE A 71 8.11 3.32 6.42
C PHE A 71 6.94 2.52 6.97
N PHE A 72 6.66 2.68 8.26
CA PHE A 72 5.59 1.98 8.95
C PHE A 72 4.42 2.91 9.25
N LEU A 73 3.21 2.42 8.99
CA LEU A 73 1.95 3.05 9.37
C LEU A 73 1.00 2.01 9.97
N GLU A 74 0.55 2.24 11.20
CA GLU A 74 -0.46 1.42 11.88
C GLU A 74 -1.76 2.21 12.00
N THR A 75 -2.86 1.53 11.68
CA THR A 75 -4.23 1.99 11.92
C THR A 75 -4.91 1.02 12.86
N VAL A 76 -5.46 1.53 13.97
CA VAL A 76 -6.19 0.73 14.96
C VAL A 76 -7.68 0.96 14.73
N SER A 77 -8.37 -0.08 14.25
CA SER A 77 -9.80 -0.03 13.95
C SER A 77 -10.66 -0.37 15.17
N SER A 78 -10.14 -1.18 16.08
CA SER A 78 -10.80 -1.52 17.34
C SER A 78 -9.76 -1.84 18.42
N VAL A 79 -10.05 -1.48 19.67
CA VAL A 79 -9.19 -1.77 20.83
C VAL A 79 -9.68 -3.00 21.59
N SER A 80 -10.96 -3.35 21.49
CA SER A 80 -11.56 -4.52 22.14
C SER A 80 -12.72 -5.08 21.29
N PRO A 81 -12.51 -6.15 20.50
CA PRO A 81 -11.25 -6.88 20.30
C PRO A 81 -10.20 -6.01 19.61
N MET A 82 -8.92 -6.32 19.79
CA MET A 82 -7.84 -5.54 19.20
C MET A 82 -7.73 -5.86 17.71
N ILE A 83 -8.07 -4.91 16.85
CA ILE A 83 -8.01 -5.03 15.39
C ILE A 83 -7.14 -3.91 14.85
N ARG A 84 -6.06 -4.27 14.17
CA ARG A 84 -5.07 -3.34 13.61
C ARG A 84 -4.76 -3.73 12.18
N SER A 85 -4.57 -2.74 11.33
CA SER A 85 -4.02 -2.92 10.00
C SER A 85 -2.76 -2.07 9.88
N ILE A 86 -1.68 -2.70 9.45
CA ILE A 86 -0.37 -2.07 9.31
C ILE A 86 0.03 -2.16 7.85
N ILE A 87 0.55 -1.06 7.33
CA ILE A 87 1.15 -0.97 6.01
C ILE A 87 2.62 -0.61 6.22
N VAL A 88 3.51 -1.38 5.60
CA VAL A 88 4.93 -1.08 5.47
C VAL A 88 5.25 -0.92 3.99
N SER A 89 5.58 0.30 3.58
CA SER A 89 5.75 0.66 2.17
C SER A 89 6.78 1.78 2.03
N ASN A 90 7.27 2.02 0.81
CA ASN A 90 8.08 3.21 0.54
C ASN A 90 7.20 4.47 0.45
N LEU A 91 7.82 5.64 0.28
CA LEU A 91 7.07 6.90 0.20
C LEU A 91 6.11 6.95 -1.01
N LEU A 92 6.42 6.25 -2.10
CA LEU A 92 5.57 6.21 -3.29
C LEU A 92 4.27 5.45 -3.02
N GLY A 93 4.33 4.31 -2.32
CA GLY A 93 3.11 3.60 -1.93
C GLY A 93 2.20 4.43 -1.03
N TYR A 94 2.75 5.17 -0.06
CA TYR A 94 1.93 6.12 0.71
C TYR A 94 1.37 7.26 -0.14
N ALA A 95 2.10 7.74 -1.14
CA ALA A 95 1.59 8.75 -2.07
C ALA A 95 0.41 8.22 -2.89
N PHE A 96 0.42 6.95 -3.31
CA PHE A 96 -0.73 6.28 -3.93
C PHE A 96 -1.90 6.13 -2.94
N LEU A 97 -1.65 5.62 -1.73
CA LEU A 97 -2.66 5.42 -0.70
C LEU A 97 -3.43 6.72 -0.38
N TYR A 98 -2.70 7.83 -0.28
CA TYR A 98 -3.25 9.14 0.06
C TYR A 98 -3.67 9.99 -1.14
N ARG A 99 -3.60 9.46 -2.39
CA ARG A 99 -3.95 10.21 -3.62
C ARG A 99 -3.19 11.54 -3.74
N SER A 100 -1.91 11.54 -3.35
CA SER A 100 -1.09 12.74 -3.33
C SER A 100 -0.38 12.94 -4.66
N ILE A 101 -1.11 13.40 -5.69
CA ILE A 101 -0.61 13.55 -7.07
C ILE A 101 0.74 14.28 -7.15
N PRO A 102 0.95 15.42 -6.46
CA PRO A 102 2.24 16.11 -6.51
C PRO A 102 3.39 15.27 -5.93
N CYS A 103 3.12 14.45 -4.89
CA CYS A 103 4.11 13.54 -4.31
C CYS A 103 4.37 12.36 -5.23
N VAL A 104 3.32 11.77 -5.83
CA VAL A 104 3.47 10.68 -6.82
C VAL A 104 4.38 11.13 -7.94
N LYS A 105 4.08 12.26 -8.58
CA LYS A 105 4.91 12.83 -9.65
C LYS A 105 6.36 12.99 -9.20
N TYR A 106 6.58 13.69 -8.08
CA TYR A 106 7.93 13.96 -7.60
C TYR A 106 8.73 12.69 -7.28
N LEU A 107 8.10 11.67 -6.70
CA LEU A 107 8.76 10.41 -6.36
C LEU A 107 9.08 9.60 -7.60
N LEU A 108 8.19 9.58 -8.61
CA LEU A 108 8.46 8.97 -9.91
C LEU A 108 9.58 9.68 -10.67
N ASP A 109 9.62 11.02 -10.63
CA ASP A 109 10.70 11.84 -11.20
C ASP A 109 12.06 11.53 -10.53
N LEU A 110 12.04 11.01 -9.29
CA LEU A 110 13.20 10.52 -8.55
C LEU A 110 13.45 9.01 -8.73
N ALA A 111 12.81 8.39 -9.72
CA ALA A 111 12.92 6.96 -10.04
C ALA A 111 12.47 6.01 -8.91
N ALA A 112 11.52 6.42 -8.07
CA ALA A 112 10.88 5.49 -7.13
C ALA A 112 10.12 4.41 -7.91
N ASP A 113 10.37 3.14 -7.59
CA ASP A 113 9.76 2.01 -8.30
C ASP A 113 8.31 1.74 -7.83
N PRO A 114 7.30 1.81 -8.73
CA PRO A 114 5.91 1.43 -8.43
C PRO A 114 5.74 -0.05 -8.07
N PHE A 115 6.65 -0.90 -8.51
CA PHE A 115 6.62 -2.35 -8.26
C PHE A 115 7.45 -2.79 -7.06
N GLN A 116 8.15 -1.86 -6.40
CA GLN A 116 8.77 -2.15 -5.11
C GLN A 116 7.69 -2.74 -4.16
N PRO A 117 7.99 -3.80 -3.41
CA PRO A 117 7.01 -4.43 -2.53
C PRO A 117 6.48 -3.45 -1.48
N ALA A 118 5.22 -3.65 -1.08
CA ALA A 118 4.57 -3.19 0.12
C ALA A 118 4.11 -4.42 0.92
N TYR A 119 4.09 -4.27 2.23
CA TYR A 119 3.70 -5.31 3.17
C TYR A 119 2.49 -4.84 3.97
N PHE A 120 1.48 -5.69 4.04
CA PHE A 120 0.23 -5.45 4.73
C PHE A 120 0.11 -6.50 5.82
N ILE A 121 -0.26 -6.06 7.02
CA ILE A 121 -0.35 -6.90 8.19
C ILE A 121 -1.69 -6.60 8.84
N ASP A 122 -2.62 -7.53 8.70
CA ASP A 122 -3.89 -7.48 9.41
C ASP A 122 -3.78 -8.33 10.66
N TRP A 123 -3.98 -7.68 11.80
CA TRP A 123 -3.87 -8.28 13.13
C TRP A 123 -5.20 -8.19 13.84
N ALA A 124 -5.76 -9.33 14.21
CA ALA A 124 -6.94 -9.43 15.06
C ALA A 124 -6.63 -10.29 16.30
N SER A 125 -6.90 -9.75 17.49
CA SER A 125 -6.81 -10.47 18.76
C SER A 125 -8.15 -10.38 19.47
N TYR A 126 -8.81 -11.52 19.62
CA TYR A 126 -10.14 -11.61 20.23
C TYR A 126 -10.07 -11.92 21.73
N ASN A 127 -9.05 -12.66 22.15
CA ASN A 127 -8.70 -13.02 23.54
C ASN A 127 -7.24 -13.55 23.56
N GLU A 128 -6.71 -13.98 24.72
CA GLU A 128 -5.31 -14.44 24.86
C GLU A 128 -4.95 -15.62 23.94
N ASN A 129 -5.95 -16.44 23.57
CA ASN A 129 -5.75 -17.68 22.82
C ASN A 129 -6.24 -17.64 21.36
N GLN A 130 -7.07 -16.66 20.98
CA GLN A 130 -7.56 -16.49 19.60
C GLN A 130 -7.00 -15.21 19.00
N ARG A 131 -6.01 -15.42 18.14
CA ARG A 131 -5.32 -14.40 17.37
C ARG A 131 -5.25 -14.84 15.91
N LYS A 132 -5.37 -13.88 15.02
CA LYS A 132 -5.25 -14.06 13.58
C LYS A 132 -4.36 -12.96 13.04
N ILE A 133 -3.26 -13.36 12.42
CA ILE A 133 -2.34 -12.47 11.73
C ILE A 133 -2.32 -12.88 10.26
N THR A 134 -2.62 -11.93 9.37
CA THR A 134 -2.48 -12.14 7.92
C THR A 134 -1.43 -11.18 7.40
N LEU A 135 -0.36 -11.74 6.85
CA LEU A 135 0.66 -11.01 6.10
C LEU A 135 0.37 -11.11 4.62
N TYR A 136 0.61 -10.01 3.93
CA TYR A 136 0.44 -9.91 2.51
C TYR A 136 1.51 -9.01 1.91
N GLU A 137 2.16 -9.49 0.86
CA GLU A 137 3.17 -8.76 0.11
C GLU A 137 2.69 -8.55 -1.32
N ALA A 138 2.71 -7.30 -1.75
CA ALA A 138 2.22 -6.86 -3.03
C ALA A 138 2.96 -5.62 -3.51
N PRO A 139 3.07 -5.35 -4.83
CA PRO A 139 3.72 -4.14 -5.32
C PRO A 139 2.98 -2.88 -4.87
N ASN A 140 3.70 -1.78 -4.61
CA ASN A 140 3.14 -0.51 -4.12
C ASN A 140 1.97 0.00 -4.99
N VAL A 141 2.03 -0.22 -6.30
CA VAL A 141 0.98 0.15 -7.26
C VAL A 141 -0.39 -0.42 -6.90
N ILE A 142 -0.47 -1.50 -6.11
CA ILE A 142 -1.73 -2.07 -5.62
C ILE A 142 -2.53 -1.09 -4.76
N LEU A 143 -1.86 -0.15 -4.07
CA LEU A 143 -2.48 0.84 -3.18
C LEU A 143 -3.38 1.83 -3.95
N ILE A 144 -3.21 1.94 -5.27
CA ILE A 144 -4.11 2.72 -6.13
C ILE A 144 -5.53 2.14 -6.11
N SER A 145 -5.69 0.81 -5.92
CA SER A 145 -7.01 0.19 -5.84
C SER A 145 -7.89 0.86 -4.78
N GLY A 146 -7.30 1.32 -3.66
CA GLY A 146 -7.92 2.13 -2.61
C GLY A 146 -8.71 3.34 -3.11
N SER A 147 -8.33 3.85 -4.27
CA SER A 147 -8.82 5.08 -4.86
C SER A 147 -9.74 4.85 -6.06
N ILE A 148 -9.83 3.64 -6.60
CA ILE A 148 -10.67 3.31 -7.77
C ILE A 148 -12.14 3.36 -7.36
N HIS A 149 -12.70 4.57 -7.45
CA HIS A 149 -14.07 4.92 -7.12
C HIS A 149 -14.38 6.27 -7.78
N ASP A 150 -15.63 6.49 -8.21
CA ASP A 150 -16.02 7.72 -8.93
C ASP A 150 -15.73 9.01 -8.17
N ARG A 151 -15.85 9.02 -6.82
CA ARG A 151 -15.49 10.16 -5.97
C ARG A 151 -14.04 10.63 -6.11
N TYR A 152 -13.14 9.77 -6.57
CA TYR A 152 -11.71 10.07 -6.78
C TYR A 152 -11.29 9.85 -8.24
N ARG A 153 -12.25 9.99 -9.16
CA ARG A 153 -12.05 9.73 -10.59
C ARG A 153 -10.89 10.53 -11.14
N LYS A 154 -10.84 11.83 -10.85
CA LYS A 154 -9.77 12.73 -11.31
C LYS A 154 -8.41 12.29 -10.78
N GLU A 155 -8.28 12.03 -9.48
CA GLU A 155 -7.02 11.60 -8.88
C GLU A 155 -6.53 10.27 -9.45
N CYS A 156 -7.44 9.31 -9.71
CA CYS A 156 -7.06 8.06 -10.36
C CYS A 156 -6.54 8.27 -11.78
N ILE A 157 -7.21 9.10 -12.57
CA ILE A 157 -6.80 9.43 -13.94
C ILE A 157 -5.43 10.11 -13.92
N ASP A 158 -5.22 11.08 -13.02
CA ASP A 158 -3.95 11.80 -12.89
C ASP A 158 -2.81 10.84 -12.49
N MET A 159 -3.02 9.95 -11.51
CA MET A 159 -2.01 8.95 -11.12
C MET A 159 -1.66 8.01 -12.27
N LEU A 160 -2.67 7.48 -12.98
CA LEU A 160 -2.45 6.58 -14.10
C LEU A 160 -1.79 7.26 -15.29
N SER A 161 -2.09 8.54 -15.52
CA SER A 161 -1.43 9.35 -16.54
C SER A 161 0.06 9.52 -16.23
N LEU A 162 0.40 9.77 -14.95
CA LEU A 162 1.79 9.85 -14.51
C LEU A 162 2.53 8.52 -14.71
N LEU A 163 1.92 7.39 -14.28
CA LEU A 163 2.50 6.06 -14.49
C LEU A 163 2.70 5.74 -15.97
N ARG A 164 1.76 6.14 -16.83
CA ARG A 164 1.88 5.95 -18.27
C ARG A 164 3.02 6.79 -18.86
N ALA A 165 3.17 8.03 -18.42
CA ALA A 165 4.18 8.96 -18.93
C ALA A 165 5.63 8.51 -18.67
N ILE A 166 5.84 7.66 -17.67
CA ILE A 166 7.14 7.04 -17.37
C ILE A 166 7.19 5.55 -17.79
N ASP A 167 6.28 5.14 -18.68
CA ASP A 167 6.22 3.80 -19.27
C ASP A 167 6.05 2.63 -18.28
N VAL A 168 5.30 2.81 -17.18
CA VAL A 168 4.99 1.70 -16.27
C VAL A 168 4.16 0.62 -16.96
N GLU A 169 4.66 -0.61 -16.93
CA GLU A 169 4.06 -1.75 -17.59
C GLU A 169 3.05 -2.49 -16.70
N LEU A 170 1.84 -1.93 -16.56
CA LEU A 170 0.75 -2.55 -15.78
C LEU A 170 0.20 -3.87 -16.36
N HIS A 171 0.71 -4.28 -17.53
CA HIS A 171 0.31 -5.49 -18.24
C HIS A 171 1.18 -6.71 -17.88
N LEU A 172 2.25 -6.52 -17.10
CA LEU A 172 3.10 -7.60 -16.62
C LEU A 172 2.43 -8.41 -15.51
N PRO A 173 2.68 -9.73 -15.42
CA PRO A 173 2.19 -10.57 -14.35
C PRO A 173 2.63 -10.07 -12.97
N VAL A 174 1.75 -10.21 -11.99
CA VAL A 174 2.01 -9.84 -10.59
C VAL A 174 1.85 -11.07 -9.72
N ALA A 175 2.87 -11.34 -8.89
CA ALA A 175 2.82 -12.39 -7.88
C ALA A 175 2.71 -11.75 -6.50
N LEU A 176 1.81 -12.28 -5.68
CA LEU A 176 1.53 -11.83 -4.33
C LEU A 176 1.84 -12.98 -3.38
N ARG A 177 2.47 -12.68 -2.25
CA ARG A 177 2.69 -13.66 -1.18
C ARG A 177 1.72 -13.37 -0.06
N ARG A 178 1.10 -14.41 0.48
CA ARG A 178 0.20 -14.33 1.62
C ARG A 178 0.61 -15.38 2.65
N GLN A 179 0.72 -14.96 3.90
CA GLN A 179 0.99 -15.84 5.02
C GLN A 179 -0.03 -15.60 6.13
N GLN A 180 -0.56 -16.66 6.72
CA GLN A 180 -1.56 -16.58 7.78
C GLN A 180 -1.09 -17.35 9.01
N PHE A 181 -1.19 -16.69 10.16
CA PHE A 181 -1.00 -17.28 11.49
C PHE A 181 -2.38 -17.21 12.18
N GLU A 182 -3.11 -18.32 12.16
CA GLU A 182 -4.27 -18.54 13.02
C GLU A 182 -4.26 -19.98 13.63
N PRO A 183 -4.27 -20.17 14.98
CA PRO A 183 -4.25 -21.50 15.57
C PRO A 183 -5.56 -22.26 15.27
N PRO A 184 -5.54 -23.60 15.18
CA PRO A 184 -4.41 -24.50 15.41
C PRO A 184 -3.50 -24.72 14.18
N SER A 185 -3.84 -24.14 13.04
CA SER A 185 -3.24 -24.46 11.74
C SER A 185 -2.29 -23.34 11.29
N GLU A 186 -1.16 -23.19 11.98
CA GLU A 186 -0.15 -22.16 11.70
C GLU A 186 1.21 -22.74 11.33
N PRO A 187 1.99 -22.04 10.48
CA PRO A 187 1.57 -21.00 9.53
C PRO A 187 1.18 -21.57 8.16
N LEU A 188 0.28 -20.87 7.46
CA LEU A 188 -0.12 -21.19 6.09
C LEU A 188 0.41 -20.12 5.13
N SER A 189 1.36 -20.50 4.29
CA SER A 189 1.93 -19.65 3.24
C SER A 189 1.37 -20.02 1.86
N SER A 190 1.10 -19.02 1.03
CA SER A 190 0.54 -19.19 -0.31
C SER A 190 1.01 -18.09 -1.25
N SER A 191 1.15 -18.42 -2.54
CA SER A 191 1.40 -17.45 -3.59
C SER A 191 0.17 -17.34 -4.50
N LEU A 192 -0.24 -16.11 -4.80
CA LEU A 192 -1.30 -15.79 -5.74
C LEU A 192 -0.66 -15.13 -6.96
N ARG A 193 -0.96 -15.64 -8.15
CA ARG A 193 -0.46 -15.07 -9.42
C ARG A 193 -1.61 -14.48 -10.21
N PHE A 194 -1.40 -13.27 -10.70
CA PHE A 194 -2.32 -12.54 -11.56
C PHE A 194 -1.67 -12.33 -12.92
N ASN A 195 -2.48 -12.35 -13.98
CA ASN A 195 -2.00 -12.17 -15.35
C ASN A 195 -1.47 -10.74 -15.57
N ASP A 196 -2.10 -9.75 -14.93
CA ASP A 196 -1.67 -8.36 -14.98
C ASP A 196 -2.04 -7.59 -13.68
N THR A 197 -1.55 -6.35 -13.56
CA THR A 197 -1.86 -5.48 -12.40
C THR A 197 -3.35 -5.14 -12.33
N TRP A 198 -4.04 -5.11 -13.47
CA TRP A 198 -5.47 -4.80 -13.52
C TRP A 198 -6.33 -5.90 -12.90
N GLU A 199 -6.01 -7.16 -13.18
CA GLU A 199 -6.67 -8.32 -12.55
C GLU A 199 -6.44 -8.31 -11.04
N CYS A 200 -5.22 -7.96 -10.60
CA CYS A 200 -4.91 -7.79 -9.19
C CYS A 200 -5.78 -6.69 -8.55
N TRP A 201 -5.89 -5.51 -9.18
CA TRP A 201 -6.78 -4.44 -8.70
C TRP A 201 -8.26 -4.84 -8.67
N GLU A 202 -8.74 -5.58 -9.67
CA GLU A 202 -10.11 -6.09 -9.69
C GLU A 202 -10.40 -6.92 -8.44
N LYS A 203 -9.46 -7.81 -8.07
CA LYS A 203 -9.57 -8.68 -6.91
C LYS A 203 -9.49 -7.91 -5.60
N GLU A 204 -8.67 -6.87 -5.51
CA GLU A 204 -8.64 -5.98 -4.34
C GLU A 204 -9.90 -5.12 -4.19
N ILE A 205 -10.54 -4.74 -5.30
CA ILE A 205 -11.84 -4.08 -5.30
C ILE A 205 -12.93 -5.07 -4.83
N GLU A 206 -12.94 -6.29 -5.37
CA GLU A 206 -13.88 -7.35 -4.98
C GLU A 206 -13.78 -7.70 -3.48
N LYS A 207 -12.55 -7.80 -2.94
CA LYS A 207 -12.32 -8.07 -1.52
C LYS A 207 -12.92 -7.02 -0.59
N ARG A 208 -12.91 -5.74 -0.99
CA ARG A 208 -13.49 -4.66 -0.20
C ARG A 208 -15.02 -4.70 -0.18
N GLY A 209 -15.63 -5.21 -1.23
CA GLY A 209 -17.09 -5.31 -1.36
C GLY A 209 -17.81 -3.96 -1.28
N GLY A 210 -19.07 -3.98 -0.86
CA GLY A 210 -19.92 -2.81 -0.68
C GLY A 210 -20.84 -2.51 -1.87
N ASP A 211 -21.77 -1.58 -1.66
CA ASP A 211 -22.85 -1.26 -2.60
C ASP A 211 -22.31 -0.66 -3.92
N ASP A 212 -21.16 0.03 -3.86
CA ASP A 212 -20.51 0.67 -5.00
C ASP A 212 -19.57 -0.26 -5.79
N LEU A 213 -19.56 -1.57 -5.50
CA LEU A 213 -18.69 -2.55 -6.15
C LEU A 213 -18.87 -2.55 -7.68
N ALA A 214 -20.12 -2.58 -8.15
CA ALA A 214 -20.40 -2.60 -9.59
C ALA A 214 -19.88 -1.34 -10.30
N GLN A 215 -20.04 -0.18 -9.67
CA GLN A 215 -19.55 1.10 -10.19
C GLN A 215 -18.01 1.11 -10.22
N SER A 216 -17.36 0.68 -9.14
CA SER A 216 -15.90 0.62 -9.05
C SER A 216 -15.29 -0.32 -10.11
N LYS A 217 -15.92 -1.48 -10.36
CA LYS A 217 -15.51 -2.40 -11.42
C LYS A 217 -15.71 -1.82 -12.82
N SER A 218 -16.82 -1.11 -13.05
CA SER A 218 -17.07 -0.41 -14.32
C SER A 218 -16.01 0.65 -14.58
N PHE A 219 -15.73 1.50 -13.58
CA PHE A 219 -14.73 2.54 -13.65
C PHE A 219 -13.32 1.97 -13.90
N MET A 220 -12.95 0.87 -13.24
CA MET A 220 -11.69 0.19 -13.48
C MET A 220 -11.54 -0.28 -14.94
N ARG A 221 -12.60 -0.82 -15.56
CA ARG A 221 -12.56 -1.23 -16.98
C ARG A 221 -12.36 -0.05 -17.92
N GLU A 222 -12.98 1.08 -17.61
CA GLU A 222 -12.78 2.33 -18.32
C GLU A 222 -11.33 2.82 -18.22
N LEU A 223 -10.77 2.86 -16.99
CA LEU A 223 -9.37 3.20 -16.75
C LEU A 223 -8.41 2.29 -17.52
N LYS A 224 -8.64 0.96 -17.53
CA LYS A 224 -7.83 -0.01 -18.28
C LYS A 224 -7.81 0.30 -19.78
N THR A 225 -8.98 0.62 -20.33
CA THR A 225 -9.14 0.95 -21.75
C THR A 225 -8.37 2.21 -22.11
N VAL A 226 -8.49 3.24 -21.28
CA VAL A 226 -7.87 4.54 -21.52
C VAL A 226 -6.35 4.48 -21.36
N TYR A 227 -5.86 3.75 -20.36
CA TYR A 227 -4.43 3.53 -20.14
C TYR A 227 -3.78 2.87 -21.36
N ARG A 228 -4.41 1.80 -21.89
CA ARG A 228 -3.93 1.08 -23.08
C ARG A 228 -3.97 1.94 -24.33
N ALA A 229 -5.03 2.72 -24.51
CA ALA A 229 -5.20 3.55 -25.68
C ALA A 229 -4.39 4.86 -25.64
N ASN A 230 -3.78 5.19 -24.49
CA ASN A 230 -3.16 6.49 -24.22
C ASN A 230 -4.09 7.67 -24.54
N LYS A 231 -5.36 7.60 -24.11
CA LYS A 231 -6.42 8.57 -24.45
C LYS A 231 -7.04 9.21 -23.22
N PHE A 232 -6.24 9.58 -22.23
CA PHE A 232 -6.71 10.15 -20.96
C PHE A 232 -7.54 11.44 -21.13
N GLU A 233 -7.29 12.19 -22.20
CA GLU A 233 -8.06 13.38 -22.58
C GLU A 233 -9.56 13.10 -22.76
N ARG A 234 -9.95 11.87 -23.14
CA ARG A 234 -11.36 11.48 -23.33
C ARG A 234 -12.15 11.35 -22.03
N LEU A 235 -11.48 11.25 -20.87
CA LEU A 235 -12.12 11.09 -19.57
C LEU A 235 -12.44 12.40 -18.85
N ASN A 236 -11.92 13.53 -19.35
CA ASN A 236 -12.12 14.86 -18.77
C ASN A 236 -13.25 15.66 -19.47
N ALA A 237 -13.87 15.09 -20.50
CA ALA A 237 -15.03 15.70 -21.13
C ALA A 237 -16.28 15.43 -20.27
N PRO A 238 -17.07 16.46 -19.92
CA PRO A 238 -18.36 16.24 -19.27
C PRO A 238 -19.24 15.42 -20.23
N SER A 239 -19.77 14.30 -19.73
CA SER A 239 -20.84 13.53 -20.37
C SER A 239 -22.12 14.35 -20.46
#